data_AF-A0A1H1JNF2-F1
#
_entry.id   AF-A0A1H1JNF2-F1
#
_cell.length_a   1.000
_cell.length_b   1.000
_cell.length_c   1.000
_cell.angle_alpha   90.00
_cell.angle_beta   90.00
_cell.angle_gamma   90.00
#
_symmetry.space_group_name_H-M   'P 1'
#
loop_
_entity.id
_entity.type
_entity.pdbx_description
1 polymer ?
#
loop_
_entity_poly.entity_id
_entity_poly.type
_entity_poly.pdbx_seq_one_letter_code
_entity_poly.pdbx_strand_id
1 'polypeptide(L)'
;MKKLAAAIIGGAAVLALAACGKGSADSSPQALQPATASAPMAAETQAPPQHHNYAMVDNGTYGYERALNEDDIKQGKAVKSLAMMRYVGNKNGTYIILILGKDPSNSAVANRVSCQSPCKYAKSEVLMGDEVVSTETLPADPSSIMGAMLEDAVNGQLTPYGQDSDSIAMPQQAPTPPAPVTQEPVQQVSASQGSAPEIVPPPVAPQAETPSQASSTDYGPASSARASDQTYQTSFDCSAARTLTEYLICHDPDLAASDRELGDIYQQAKVAATNKDAFAARVRKQWNYREKTCHDKECLVAWYAYQKDALTKIAQTGDVNVQ
;
A
#
# COMPACT_ATOMS: atom_id res chain seq x y z
N MET A 1 -21.00 -33.92 28.82
CA MET A 1 -21.82 -33.42 29.94
C MET A 1 -21.49 -31.94 30.11
N LYS A 2 -22.40 -30.99 30.32
CA LYS A 2 -23.87 -31.02 30.41
C LYS A 2 -24.37 -29.63 29.96
N LYS A 3 -25.35 -29.56 29.05
CA LYS A 3 -25.97 -28.27 28.65
C LYS A 3 -26.86 -27.75 29.78
N LEU A 4 -27.06 -26.43 29.87
CA LEU A 4 -28.21 -25.81 30.54
C LEU A 4 -28.59 -24.52 29.80
N ALA A 5 -29.89 -24.22 29.78
CA ALA A 5 -30.55 -23.22 28.94
C ALA A 5 -31.78 -22.65 29.68
N ALA A 6 -32.59 -21.86 28.95
CA ALA A 6 -33.77 -21.08 29.38
C ALA A 6 -33.41 -19.74 30.07
N ALA A 7 -33.91 -18.55 29.67
CA ALA A 7 -35.14 -18.10 28.99
C ALA A 7 -36.38 -17.96 29.90
N ILE A 8 -36.78 -16.71 30.19
CA ILE A 8 -38.03 -16.33 30.88
C ILE A 8 -38.57 -15.00 30.28
N ILE A 9 -39.81 -15.05 29.77
CA ILE A 9 -40.97 -14.13 29.95
C ILE A 9 -40.64 -12.64 30.27
N GLY A 10 -41.21 -11.60 29.65
CA GLY A 10 -42.40 -11.46 28.78
C GLY A 10 -43.19 -10.20 29.21
N GLY A 11 -44.02 -9.61 28.34
CA GLY A 11 -44.88 -8.46 28.72
C GLY A 11 -45.30 -7.57 27.55
N ALA A 12 -46.61 -7.45 27.32
CA ALA A 12 -47.19 -6.56 26.32
C ALA A 12 -47.72 -5.27 26.95
N ALA A 13 -47.64 -4.16 26.22
CA ALA A 13 -48.40 -2.95 26.52
C ALA A 13 -48.78 -2.24 25.21
N VAL A 14 -50.04 -2.33 24.83
CA VAL A 14 -50.65 -1.57 23.73
C VAL A 14 -51.07 -0.21 24.27
N LEU A 15 -50.75 0.88 23.58
CA LEU A 15 -51.38 2.18 23.78
C LEU A 15 -51.53 2.88 22.44
N ALA A 16 -52.75 2.82 21.89
CA ALA A 16 -53.15 3.59 20.72
C ALA A 16 -53.80 4.89 21.17
N LEU A 17 -53.45 6.00 20.52
CA LEU A 17 -54.24 7.24 20.53
C LEU A 17 -54.45 7.69 19.09
N ALA A 18 -55.73 7.92 18.75
CA ALA A 18 -56.17 8.34 17.43
C ALA A 18 -56.77 9.75 17.50
N ALA A 19 -56.45 10.58 16.50
CA ALA A 19 -57.23 11.75 16.10
C ALA A 19 -56.87 12.03 14.62
N CYS A 20 -57.69 11.62 13.65
CA CYS A 20 -58.90 12.31 13.18
C CYS A 20 -58.65 13.70 12.57
N GLY A 21 -58.61 13.74 11.23
CA GLY A 21 -58.69 14.95 10.41
C GLY A 21 -59.14 14.56 9.00
N LYS A 22 -60.40 14.85 8.65
CA LYS A 22 -61.11 14.29 7.49
C LYS A 22 -61.48 15.40 6.51
N GLY A 23 -61.12 15.25 5.24
CA GLY A 23 -61.51 16.12 4.12
C GLY A 23 -61.32 15.39 2.80
N SER A 24 -62.30 15.45 1.90
CA SER A 24 -62.40 14.59 0.71
C SER A 24 -62.68 15.39 -0.56
N ALA A 25 -62.46 14.73 -1.71
CA ALA A 25 -62.80 15.11 -3.08
C ALA A 25 -61.98 16.29 -3.65
N ASP A 26 -61.13 16.12 -4.68
CA ASP A 26 -61.31 15.52 -6.03
C ASP A 26 -61.73 16.56 -7.08
N SER A 27 -60.83 16.81 -8.04
CA SER A 27 -61.05 17.54 -9.31
C SER A 27 -59.77 17.49 -10.17
N SER A 28 -59.74 16.58 -11.14
CA SER A 28 -58.98 16.72 -12.39
C SER A 28 -59.97 17.13 -13.49
N PRO A 29 -59.60 17.93 -14.52
CA PRO A 29 -58.79 17.36 -15.61
C PRO A 29 -57.91 18.34 -16.43
N GLN A 30 -57.34 17.80 -17.52
CA GLN A 30 -56.79 18.47 -18.72
C GLN A 30 -55.34 18.99 -18.70
N ALA A 31 -54.44 18.01 -18.84
CA ALA A 31 -53.38 17.92 -19.85
C ALA A 31 -52.98 19.19 -20.66
N LEU A 32 -51.71 19.60 -20.48
CA LEU A 32 -50.80 20.04 -21.54
C LEU A 32 -49.38 19.56 -21.19
N GLN A 33 -48.71 18.90 -22.15
CA GLN A 33 -47.28 18.57 -22.15
C GLN A 33 -46.67 19.08 -23.47
N PRO A 34 -45.34 19.21 -23.63
CA PRO A 34 -44.26 19.09 -22.64
C PRO A 34 -43.40 20.37 -22.54
N ALA A 35 -42.68 20.53 -21.42
CA ALA A 35 -41.43 21.29 -21.40
C ALA A 35 -40.32 20.33 -20.98
N THR A 36 -39.37 20.07 -21.89
CA THR A 36 -38.19 19.24 -21.62
C THR A 36 -37.25 19.99 -20.68
N ALA A 37 -37.46 19.83 -19.38
CA ALA A 37 -36.47 20.21 -18.38
C ALA A 37 -35.30 19.23 -18.49
N SER A 38 -34.15 19.71 -18.95
CA SER A 38 -32.90 18.96 -18.91
C SER A 38 -32.64 18.47 -17.48
N ALA A 39 -32.51 17.16 -17.31
CA ALA A 39 -32.13 16.62 -16.01
C ALA A 39 -30.79 17.25 -15.60
N PRO A 40 -30.62 17.74 -14.35
CA PRO A 40 -29.30 18.04 -13.86
C PRO A 40 -28.52 16.73 -13.90
N MET A 41 -27.35 16.73 -14.55
CA MET A 41 -26.39 15.64 -14.40
C MET A 41 -26.23 15.39 -12.91
N ALA A 42 -26.39 14.12 -12.50
CA ALA A 42 -26.02 13.73 -11.16
C ALA A 42 -24.53 14.07 -11.02
N ALA A 43 -24.23 15.12 -10.25
CA ALA A 43 -22.87 15.41 -9.86
C ALA A 43 -22.41 14.20 -9.06
N GLU A 44 -21.51 13.40 -9.63
CA GLU A 44 -20.80 12.41 -8.87
C GLU A 44 -20.19 13.12 -7.66
N THR A 45 -20.64 12.74 -6.47
CA THR A 45 -20.10 13.28 -5.22
C THR A 45 -18.66 12.81 -5.12
N GLN A 46 -17.75 13.57 -5.71
CA GLN A 46 -16.32 13.36 -5.55
C GLN A 46 -16.04 13.29 -4.05
N ALA A 47 -15.48 12.16 -3.62
CA ALA A 47 -15.13 11.98 -2.23
C ALA A 47 -14.22 13.15 -1.79
N PRO A 48 -14.35 13.67 -0.56
CA PRO A 48 -13.52 14.77 -0.09
C PRO A 48 -12.04 14.43 -0.32
N PRO A 49 -11.22 15.38 -0.83
CA PRO A 49 -9.81 15.13 -1.06
C PRO A 49 -9.16 14.71 0.25
N GLN A 50 -8.64 13.48 0.29
CA GLN A 50 -7.95 12.93 1.45
C GLN A 50 -6.65 13.71 1.63
N HIS A 51 -6.53 14.44 2.74
CA HIS A 51 -5.34 15.25 3.01
C HIS A 51 -4.28 14.42 3.73
N HIS A 52 -3.41 13.81 2.94
CA HIS A 52 -2.19 13.18 3.44
C HIS A 52 -1.07 14.20 3.65
N ASN A 53 -0.15 13.90 4.55
CA ASN A 53 1.02 14.72 4.85
C ASN A 53 2.27 14.36 4.02
N TYR A 54 2.31 13.17 3.40
CA TYR A 54 3.40 12.83 2.47
C TYR A 54 3.33 13.66 1.18
N ALA A 55 4.51 14.00 0.63
CA ALA A 55 4.66 14.75 -0.62
C ALA A 55 4.84 13.83 -1.84
N MET A 56 5.31 12.60 -1.64
CA MET A 56 5.40 11.56 -2.69
C MET A 56 5.31 10.16 -2.10
N VAL A 57 5.04 9.19 -2.96
CA VAL A 57 5.20 7.76 -2.69
C VAL A 57 5.93 7.11 -3.88
N ASP A 58 6.85 6.21 -3.59
CA ASP A 58 7.64 5.45 -4.57
C ASP A 58 7.83 4.03 -4.03
N ASN A 59 7.32 3.02 -4.74
CA ASN A 59 7.27 1.61 -4.31
C ASN A 59 6.92 1.42 -2.82
N GLY A 60 5.83 2.04 -2.34
CA GLY A 60 5.40 1.98 -0.93
C GLY A 60 6.29 2.75 0.08
N THR A 61 7.31 3.46 -0.39
CA THR A 61 8.16 4.35 0.42
C THR A 61 7.64 5.78 0.29
N TYR A 62 7.27 6.40 1.40
CA TYR A 62 6.64 7.72 1.45
C TYR A 62 7.68 8.80 1.78
N GLY A 63 7.70 9.88 0.99
CA GLY A 63 8.58 11.02 1.18
C GLY A 63 7.86 12.20 1.83
N TYR A 64 8.36 12.69 2.96
CA TYR A 64 7.79 13.83 3.70
C TYR A 64 8.74 15.02 3.67
N GLU A 65 8.22 16.22 3.40
CA GLU A 65 9.05 17.44 3.40
C GLU A 65 9.58 17.76 4.81
N ARG A 66 10.91 17.93 4.92
CA ARG A 66 11.50 18.57 6.10
C ARG A 66 11.49 20.08 5.93
N ALA A 67 11.13 20.80 6.99
CA ALA A 67 11.51 22.19 7.13
C ALA A 67 13.05 22.31 7.05
N LEU A 68 13.56 23.31 6.32
CA LEU A 68 14.98 23.61 6.31
C LEU A 68 15.38 24.07 7.71
N ASN A 69 16.41 23.45 8.30
CA ASN A 69 17.01 23.96 9.53
C ASN A 69 17.97 25.12 9.21
N GLU A 70 18.36 25.89 10.23
CA GLU A 70 19.24 27.03 10.01
C GLU A 70 20.57 26.66 9.34
N ASP A 71 21.08 25.45 9.57
CA ASP A 71 22.38 25.04 9.05
C ASP A 71 22.31 24.63 7.58
N ASP A 72 21.22 24.00 7.13
CA ASP A 72 20.91 23.81 5.70
C ASP A 72 20.82 25.17 4.98
N ILE A 73 20.21 26.17 5.60
CA ILE A 73 20.12 27.54 5.06
C ILE A 73 21.52 28.20 5.01
N LYS A 74 22.30 28.13 6.09
CA LYS A 74 23.69 28.64 6.15
C LYS A 74 24.62 27.94 5.14
N GLN A 75 24.35 26.68 4.79
CA GLN A 75 25.06 25.92 3.76
C GLN A 75 24.56 26.19 2.33
N GLY A 76 23.61 27.11 2.13
CA GLY A 76 23.10 27.49 0.80
C GLY A 76 22.23 26.43 0.12
N LYS A 77 21.68 25.48 0.89
CA LYS A 77 20.92 24.34 0.38
C LYS A 77 19.49 24.77 0.02
N ALA A 78 19.28 25.06 -1.27
CA ALA A 78 18.04 25.65 -1.77
C ALA A 78 16.82 24.69 -1.83
N VAL A 79 17.02 23.38 -1.64
CA VAL A 79 15.95 22.37 -1.78
C VAL A 79 15.63 21.67 -0.46
N LYS A 80 14.33 21.57 -0.15
CA LYS A 80 13.82 20.75 0.97
C LYS A 80 14.16 19.29 0.69
N SER A 81 15.03 18.71 1.50
CA SER A 81 15.26 17.26 1.49
C SER A 81 14.08 16.52 2.10
N LEU A 82 13.54 15.53 1.39
CA LEU A 82 12.52 14.63 1.93
C LEU A 82 13.13 13.71 3.01
N ALA A 83 12.37 13.42 4.05
CA ALA A 83 12.59 12.24 4.87
C ALA A 83 11.77 11.09 4.27
N MET A 84 12.46 10.02 3.88
CA MET A 84 11.80 8.82 3.37
C MET A 84 11.41 7.92 4.53
N MET A 85 10.23 7.32 4.47
CA MET A 85 9.76 6.35 5.45
C MET A 85 9.01 5.20 4.79
N ARG A 86 8.94 4.06 5.46
CA ARG A 86 8.06 2.95 5.12
C ARG A 86 7.08 2.73 6.27
N TYR A 87 5.79 2.63 5.96
CA TYR A 87 4.83 2.16 6.94
C TYR A 87 5.01 0.65 7.08
N VAL A 88 5.29 0.18 8.29
CA VAL A 88 5.35 -1.26 8.58
C VAL A 88 3.92 -1.73 8.65
N GLY A 89 3.16 -1.30 9.67
CA GLY A 89 1.75 -1.64 9.78
C GLY A 89 1.17 -1.28 11.15
N ASN A 90 -0.02 -1.80 11.43
CA ASN A 90 -0.66 -1.73 12.74
C ASN A 90 -0.73 -3.13 13.35
N LYS A 91 -0.05 -3.35 14.47
CA LYS A 91 -0.12 -4.60 15.25
C LYS A 91 -0.74 -4.30 16.61
N ASN A 92 -1.92 -4.86 16.88
CA ASN A 92 -2.67 -4.69 18.14
C ASN A 92 -2.91 -3.21 18.55
N GLY A 93 -3.19 -2.33 17.59
CA GLY A 93 -3.38 -0.89 17.81
C GLY A 93 -2.07 -0.09 17.94
N THR A 94 -0.92 -0.74 17.76
CA THR A 94 0.41 -0.11 17.69
C THR A 94 0.80 0.08 16.23
N TYR A 95 0.87 1.34 15.80
CA TYR A 95 1.40 1.73 14.50
C TYR A 95 2.93 1.70 14.55
N ILE A 96 3.55 1.18 13.49
CA ILE A 96 4.99 1.09 13.35
C ILE A 96 5.39 1.70 12.01
N ILE A 97 6.34 2.63 12.03
CA ILE A 97 6.96 3.23 10.85
C ILE A 97 8.49 3.08 10.92
N LEU A 98 9.13 3.03 9.77
CA LEU A 98 10.58 3.03 9.63
C LEU A 98 11.00 4.28 8.87
N ILE A 99 11.65 5.21 9.56
CA ILE A 99 12.26 6.39 8.95
C ILE A 99 13.64 5.96 8.42
N LEU A 100 13.85 6.13 7.12
CA LEU A 100 15.05 5.65 6.42
C LEU A 100 16.19 6.67 6.49
N GLY A 101 17.41 6.19 6.25
CA GLY A 101 18.61 7.02 6.19
C GLY A 101 18.69 7.89 4.92
N LYS A 102 19.91 8.35 4.61
CA LYS A 102 20.18 9.12 3.38
C LYS A 102 19.99 8.30 2.09
N ASP A 103 20.10 6.98 2.21
CA ASP A 103 19.91 6.01 1.15
C ASP A 103 18.66 5.17 1.52
N PRO A 104 17.52 5.34 0.83
CA PRO A 104 16.28 4.64 1.16
C PRO A 104 16.31 3.14 0.78
N SER A 105 17.24 2.69 -0.07
CA SER A 105 17.46 1.27 -0.32
C SER A 105 18.21 0.61 0.85
N ASN A 106 18.98 1.39 1.62
CA ASN A 106 19.74 0.89 2.76
C ASN A 106 19.02 1.10 4.09
N SER A 107 18.12 0.18 4.44
CA SER A 107 17.46 0.20 5.76
C SER A 107 18.31 -0.34 6.91
N ALA A 108 19.61 -0.67 6.69
CA ALA A 108 20.50 -1.11 7.76
C ALA A 108 20.78 0.01 8.80
N VAL A 109 20.49 1.27 8.46
CA VAL A 109 20.38 2.37 9.42
C VAL A 109 19.02 3.03 9.25
N ALA A 110 18.06 2.57 10.06
CA ALA A 110 16.70 3.09 10.10
C ALA A 110 16.32 3.48 11.54
N ASN A 111 15.42 4.45 11.69
CA ASN A 111 14.80 4.76 12.97
C ASN A 111 13.38 4.18 12.98
N ARG A 112 13.18 3.14 13.80
CA ARG A 112 11.87 2.51 14.02
C ARG A 112 11.09 3.31 15.04
N VAL A 113 10.01 3.94 14.59
CA VAL A 113 9.11 4.69 15.45
C VAL A 113 7.83 3.89 15.64
N SER A 114 7.38 3.75 16.89
CA SER A 114 6.18 2.99 17.25
C SER A 114 5.31 3.74 18.24
N CYS A 115 3.99 3.75 18.03
CA CYS A 115 3.03 4.40 18.93
C CYS A 115 1.71 3.64 18.97
N GLN A 116 1.05 3.63 20.14
CA GLN A 116 -0.31 3.13 20.27
C GLN A 116 -1.31 4.27 20.08
N SER A 117 -2.43 4.05 19.38
CA SER A 117 -3.50 5.04 19.25
C SER A 117 -3.90 5.63 20.62
N PRO A 118 -4.05 6.96 20.79
CA PRO A 118 -4.06 8.02 19.77
C PRO A 118 -2.69 8.69 19.52
N CYS A 119 -1.58 7.95 19.67
CA CYS A 119 -0.22 8.36 19.31
C CYS A 119 0.22 9.74 19.83
N LYS A 120 -0.06 10.05 21.11
CA LYS A 120 0.47 11.26 21.77
C LYS A 120 1.98 11.22 21.99
N TYR A 121 2.51 10.02 22.19
CA TYR A 121 3.93 9.74 22.35
C TYR A 121 4.30 8.56 21.48
N ALA A 122 5.51 8.58 20.95
CA ALA A 122 6.08 7.49 20.17
C ALA A 122 7.42 7.06 20.77
N LYS A 123 7.65 5.74 20.78
CA LYS A 123 8.95 5.15 21.07
C LYS A 123 9.77 5.12 19.77
N SER A 124 10.87 5.85 19.78
CA SER A 124 11.84 5.99 18.68
C SER A 124 13.03 5.08 18.97
N GLU A 125 13.34 4.14 18.08
CA GLU A 125 14.39 3.14 18.23
C GLU A 125 15.36 3.21 17.04
N VAL A 126 16.58 3.68 17.28
CA VAL A 126 17.62 3.71 16.24
C VAL A 126 18.15 2.29 16.04
N LEU A 127 18.08 1.79 14.81
CA LEU A 127 18.56 0.47 14.41
C LEU A 127 19.91 0.59 13.69
N MET A 128 20.85 -0.30 14.02
CA MET A 128 22.04 -0.58 13.20
C MET A 128 22.05 -2.09 12.88
N GLY A 129 21.57 -2.44 11.68
CA GLY A 129 21.15 -3.79 11.36
C GLY A 129 19.98 -4.22 12.25
N ASP A 130 20.09 -5.39 12.88
CA ASP A 130 19.07 -5.92 13.80
C ASP A 130 19.16 -5.36 15.23
N GLU A 131 20.21 -4.60 15.57
CA GLU A 131 20.47 -4.13 16.93
C GLU A 131 19.84 -2.76 17.19
N VAL A 132 19.10 -2.64 18.31
CA VAL A 132 18.57 -1.36 18.81
C VAL A 132 19.67 -0.64 19.59
N VAL A 133 20.21 0.44 19.04
CA VAL A 133 21.39 1.14 19.58
C VAL A 133 21.04 2.38 20.41
N SER A 134 19.82 2.89 20.26
CA SER A 134 19.23 3.90 21.15
C SER A 134 17.71 3.74 21.18
N THR A 135 17.10 4.05 22.33
CA THR A 135 15.65 4.06 22.51
C THR A 135 15.25 5.33 23.26
N GLU A 136 14.39 6.13 22.64
CA GLU A 136 13.86 7.39 23.19
C GLU A 136 12.33 7.38 23.14
N THR A 137 11.69 8.15 24.02
CA THR A 137 10.23 8.39 23.96
C THR A 137 10.00 9.86 23.72
N LEU A 138 9.40 10.18 22.57
CA LEU A 138 9.25 11.55 22.06
C LEU A 138 7.75 11.88 21.91
N PRO A 139 7.34 13.15 22.11
CA PRO A 139 5.99 13.58 21.77
C PRO A 139 5.79 13.48 20.24
N ALA A 140 4.68 12.88 19.82
CA ALA A 140 4.32 12.75 18.42
C ALA A 140 3.35 13.89 18.03
N ASP A 141 3.87 15.12 18.07
CA ASP A 141 3.13 16.33 17.71
C ASP A 141 2.88 16.37 16.18
N PRO A 142 1.63 16.54 15.69
CA PRO A 142 1.32 16.55 14.26
C PRO A 142 2.10 17.59 13.43
N SER A 143 2.55 18.69 14.04
CA SER A 143 3.40 19.69 13.35
C SER A 143 4.85 19.23 13.15
N SER A 144 5.27 18.16 13.83
CA SER A 144 6.55 17.50 13.61
C SER A 144 6.47 16.48 12.48
N ILE A 145 7.56 16.27 11.74
CA ILE A 145 7.59 15.28 10.66
C ILE A 145 7.26 13.85 11.15
N MET A 146 7.67 13.51 12.37
CA MET A 146 7.34 12.21 12.98
C MET A 146 5.85 12.11 13.30
N GLY A 147 5.24 13.17 13.82
CA GLY A 147 3.80 13.19 14.09
C GLY A 147 2.97 13.16 12.81
N ALA A 148 3.36 13.89 11.76
CA ALA A 148 2.72 13.84 10.45
C ALA A 148 2.76 12.44 9.81
N MET A 149 3.91 11.75 9.88
CA MET A 149 4.04 10.35 9.45
C MET A 149 3.13 9.39 10.25
N LEU A 150 2.99 9.62 11.55
CA LEU A 150 2.14 8.80 12.43
C LEU A 150 0.65 9.15 12.27
N GLU A 151 0.31 10.39 11.95
CA GLU A 151 -1.06 10.82 11.66
C GLU A 151 -1.57 10.16 10.38
N ASP A 152 -0.78 10.16 9.31
CA ASP A 152 -1.12 9.43 8.08
C ASP A 152 -1.31 7.93 8.35
N ALA A 153 -0.46 7.32 9.20
CA ALA A 153 -0.61 5.92 9.61
C ALA A 153 -1.89 5.68 10.43
N VAL A 154 -2.18 6.53 11.43
CA VAL A 154 -3.35 6.44 12.32
C VAL A 154 -4.66 6.64 11.57
N ASN A 155 -4.66 7.54 10.58
CA ASN A 155 -5.81 7.83 9.72
C ASN A 155 -6.01 6.79 8.61
N GLY A 156 -5.12 5.80 8.47
CA GLY A 156 -5.21 4.75 7.45
C GLY A 156 -4.88 5.23 6.03
N GLN A 157 -4.09 6.31 5.91
CA GLN A 157 -3.67 6.90 4.63
C GLN A 157 -2.43 6.22 4.03
N LEU A 158 -1.79 5.32 4.78
CA LEU A 158 -0.58 4.59 4.37
C LEU A 158 -0.89 3.11 4.15
N THR A 159 -0.37 2.56 3.07
CA THR A 159 -0.35 1.13 2.77
C THR A 159 0.90 0.51 3.41
N PRO A 160 0.78 -0.62 4.14
CA PRO A 160 1.93 -1.39 4.61
C PRO A 160 2.91 -1.70 3.46
N TYR A 161 4.18 -1.35 3.62
CA TYR A 161 5.20 -1.58 2.60
C TYR A 161 5.35 -3.10 2.36
N GLY A 162 5.19 -3.51 1.09
CA GLY A 162 5.09 -4.92 0.67
C GLY A 162 3.68 -5.30 0.19
N GLN A 163 2.61 -4.64 0.66
CA GLN A 163 1.27 -4.86 0.09
C GLN A 163 1.16 -4.20 -1.30
N ASP A 164 0.34 -4.78 -2.17
CA ASP A 164 0.24 -4.41 -3.58
C ASP A 164 -0.03 -2.91 -3.77
N SER A 165 0.93 -2.22 -4.40
CA SER A 165 0.89 -0.76 -4.58
C SER A 165 -0.06 -0.30 -5.69
N ASP A 166 -0.63 -1.23 -6.45
CA ASP A 166 -1.44 -0.99 -7.66
C ASP A 166 -2.70 -0.15 -7.44
N SER A 167 -3.11 0.06 -6.18
CA SER A 167 -4.25 0.93 -5.83
C SER A 167 -3.88 2.39 -5.58
N ILE A 168 -2.59 2.76 -5.48
CA ILE A 168 -2.18 4.17 -5.32
C ILE A 168 -1.88 4.79 -6.69
N ALA A 169 -2.95 4.98 -7.47
CA ALA A 169 -2.90 5.88 -8.62
C ALA A 169 -2.60 7.30 -8.11
N MET A 170 -1.39 7.81 -8.39
CA MET A 170 -1.01 9.19 -8.06
C MET A 170 -2.05 10.18 -8.60
N PRO A 171 -2.76 10.94 -7.74
CA PRO A 171 -3.24 12.24 -8.15
C PRO A 171 -1.98 13.10 -8.29
N GLN A 172 -1.55 13.39 -9.52
CA GLN A 172 -0.55 14.43 -9.71
C GLN A 172 -1.11 15.71 -9.10
N GLN A 173 -0.53 16.19 -7.99
CA GLN A 173 -0.77 17.55 -7.54
C GLN A 173 -0.37 18.46 -8.70
N ALA A 174 -1.35 19.10 -9.34
CA ALA A 174 -1.09 20.03 -10.41
C ALA A 174 -0.15 21.11 -9.87
N PRO A 175 0.94 21.46 -10.57
CA PRO A 175 1.85 22.50 -10.11
C PRO A 175 1.04 23.78 -9.89
N THR A 176 1.13 24.33 -8.68
CA THR A 176 0.48 25.60 -8.34
C THR A 176 0.92 26.65 -9.36
N PRO A 177 -0.02 27.29 -10.10
CA PRO A 177 0.37 28.25 -11.11
C PRO A 177 1.10 29.42 -10.44
N PRO A 178 2.24 29.89 -10.98
CA PRO A 178 2.92 31.05 -10.45
C PRO A 178 1.98 32.26 -10.48
N ALA A 179 2.08 33.12 -9.47
CA ALA A 179 1.25 34.31 -9.33
C ALA A 179 1.27 35.16 -10.62
N PRO A 180 0.14 35.78 -11.00
CA PRO A 180 0.01 36.43 -12.30
C PRO A 180 0.98 37.62 -12.43
N VAL A 181 1.97 37.46 -13.30
CA VAL A 181 2.86 38.55 -13.70
C VAL A 181 2.12 39.39 -14.74
N THR A 182 1.87 40.66 -14.46
CA THR A 182 1.25 41.60 -15.40
C THR A 182 2.13 41.72 -16.65
N GLN A 183 1.60 41.36 -17.82
CA GLN A 183 2.29 41.49 -19.10
C GLN A 183 1.49 42.39 -20.06
N GLU A 184 2.19 43.36 -20.67
CA GLU A 184 1.67 44.19 -21.76
C GLU A 184 1.49 43.39 -23.07
N PRO A 185 0.60 43.84 -23.97
CA PRO A 185 0.23 43.07 -25.15
C PRO A 185 1.29 43.14 -26.25
N VAL A 186 1.77 41.98 -26.70
CA VAL A 186 2.60 41.84 -27.92
C VAL A 186 1.78 41.16 -29.02
N GLN A 187 1.91 41.67 -30.25
CA GLN A 187 1.01 41.35 -31.36
C GLN A 187 1.22 39.94 -31.95
N GLN A 188 0.11 39.35 -32.37
CA GLN A 188 -0.01 38.01 -32.94
C GLN A 188 0.29 38.02 -34.46
N VAL A 189 1.04 37.05 -34.97
CA VAL A 189 1.25 36.82 -36.42
C VAL A 189 0.96 35.36 -36.76
N SER A 190 0.27 35.14 -37.89
CA SER A 190 -0.37 33.86 -38.25
C SER A 190 0.56 32.81 -38.89
N ALA A 191 0.08 31.57 -38.87
CA ALA A 191 0.74 30.38 -39.43
C ALA A 191 0.67 30.27 -40.97
N SER A 192 1.43 29.32 -41.52
CA SER A 192 1.19 28.73 -42.85
C SER A 192 1.49 27.22 -42.85
N GLN A 193 0.72 26.47 -43.63
CA GLN A 193 0.67 24.99 -43.64
C GLN A 193 1.58 24.40 -44.75
N GLY A 194 1.94 23.12 -44.63
CA GLY A 194 2.61 22.32 -45.67
C GLY A 194 2.09 20.88 -45.64
N SER A 195 1.99 20.22 -46.81
CA SER A 195 1.15 19.03 -47.03
C SER A 195 1.95 17.73 -47.28
N ALA A 196 1.37 16.58 -46.88
CA ALA A 196 1.24 15.26 -47.56
C ALA A 196 2.44 14.64 -48.37
N PRO A 197 2.56 13.29 -48.54
CA PRO A 197 1.44 12.34 -48.67
C PRO A 197 1.64 10.90 -48.08
N GLU A 198 0.69 10.05 -48.46
CA GLU A 198 0.27 8.73 -47.94
C GLU A 198 0.93 7.52 -48.65
N ILE A 199 1.10 6.39 -47.95
CA ILE A 199 1.48 5.07 -48.52
C ILE A 199 0.70 3.93 -47.81
N VAL A 200 0.03 3.09 -48.61
CA VAL A 200 -0.89 1.96 -48.27
C VAL A 200 -0.93 1.03 -49.52
N PRO A 201 -1.45 -0.23 -49.55
CA PRO A 201 -1.79 -1.27 -48.56
C PRO A 201 -0.68 -2.38 -48.60
N PRO A 202 -0.85 -3.75 -48.65
CA PRO A 202 -2.00 -4.67 -48.50
C PRO A 202 -1.72 -5.89 -47.54
N PRO A 203 -2.24 -7.14 -47.69
CA PRO A 203 -3.13 -7.66 -46.63
C PRO A 203 -2.83 -9.10 -46.12
N VAL A 204 -3.60 -9.62 -45.14
CA VAL A 204 -4.17 -10.99 -45.13
C VAL A 204 -5.13 -11.25 -43.94
N ALA A 205 -6.30 -11.78 -44.31
CA ALA A 205 -7.40 -12.55 -43.68
C ALA A 205 -7.43 -13.06 -42.19
N PRO A 206 -8.61 -13.52 -41.68
CA PRO A 206 -8.96 -13.52 -40.25
C PRO A 206 -9.42 -14.86 -39.62
N GLN A 207 -9.46 -14.95 -38.27
CA GLN A 207 -10.31 -15.84 -37.42
C GLN A 207 -10.58 -15.07 -36.09
N ALA A 208 -11.82 -14.89 -35.59
CA ALA A 208 -12.74 -15.84 -34.93
C ALA A 208 -12.14 -16.46 -33.63
N GLU A 209 -12.78 -16.53 -32.45
CA GLU A 209 -14.07 -16.07 -31.87
C GLU A 209 -13.88 -16.06 -30.33
N THR A 210 -14.60 -15.23 -29.56
CA THR A 210 -14.62 -15.32 -28.09
C THR A 210 -16.06 -15.25 -27.54
N PRO A 211 -16.57 -16.27 -26.83
CA PRO A 211 -17.94 -16.25 -26.31
C PRO A 211 -18.10 -15.28 -25.14
N SER A 212 -19.20 -14.53 -25.15
CA SER A 212 -19.71 -13.87 -23.95
C SER A 212 -20.29 -14.91 -23.00
N GLN A 213 -19.83 -14.93 -21.74
CA GLN A 213 -20.58 -15.53 -20.64
C GLN A 213 -20.76 -14.50 -19.54
N ALA A 214 -22.00 -14.04 -19.39
CA ALA A 214 -22.41 -13.27 -18.23
C ALA A 214 -22.48 -14.20 -17.01
N SER A 215 -21.90 -13.76 -15.89
CA SER A 215 -22.16 -14.32 -14.56
C SER A 215 -22.58 -13.17 -13.65
N SER A 216 -23.83 -13.21 -13.23
CA SER A 216 -24.45 -12.20 -12.37
C SER A 216 -23.85 -12.24 -10.96
N THR A 217 -23.16 -11.17 -10.58
CA THR A 217 -22.79 -10.92 -9.17
C THR A 217 -24.00 -10.43 -8.39
N ASP A 218 -24.35 -11.18 -7.35
CA ASP A 218 -25.32 -10.80 -6.33
C ASP A 218 -24.76 -9.63 -5.49
N TYR A 219 -25.45 -8.49 -5.51
CA TYR A 219 -25.02 -7.28 -4.80
C TYR A 219 -25.39 -7.36 -3.31
N GLY A 220 -24.65 -8.18 -2.56
CA GLY A 220 -24.60 -8.06 -1.10
C GLY A 220 -24.01 -6.69 -0.69
N PRO A 221 -24.51 -6.04 0.37
CA PRO A 221 -24.02 -4.72 0.76
C PRO A 221 -22.54 -4.79 1.18
N ALA A 222 -21.71 -4.02 0.49
CA ALA A 222 -20.27 -3.95 0.74
C ALA A 222 -19.99 -3.45 2.16
N SER A 223 -19.70 -4.39 3.05
CA SER A 223 -19.05 -4.08 4.32
C SER A 223 -17.61 -3.68 3.99
N SER A 224 -17.27 -2.40 4.16
CA SER A 224 -15.88 -1.92 4.09
C SER A 224 -15.05 -2.55 5.22
N ALA A 225 -14.59 -3.78 5.00
CA ALA A 225 -13.66 -4.46 5.88
C ALA A 225 -12.32 -3.73 5.82
N ARG A 226 -11.82 -3.31 6.99
CA ARG A 226 -10.51 -2.67 7.13
C ARG A 226 -9.41 -3.58 6.57
N ALA A 227 -8.77 -3.17 5.48
CA ALA A 227 -7.60 -3.83 4.92
C ALA A 227 -6.34 -3.45 5.73
N SER A 228 -6.18 -4.02 6.92
CA SER A 228 -5.03 -3.72 7.80
C SER A 228 -4.80 -4.74 8.92
N ASP A 229 -4.52 -6.01 8.57
CA ASP A 229 -3.70 -7.00 9.35
C ASP A 229 -3.55 -8.33 8.58
N GLN A 230 -3.60 -8.31 7.24
CA GLN A 230 -3.49 -9.55 6.47
C GLN A 230 -2.01 -9.95 6.36
N THR A 231 -1.70 -11.12 6.90
CA THR A 231 -0.44 -11.82 6.67
C THR A 231 -0.69 -12.94 5.67
N TYR A 232 0.25 -13.15 4.75
CA TYR A 232 0.20 -14.26 3.82
C TYR A 232 0.86 -15.50 4.43
N GLN A 233 0.47 -16.69 3.97
CA GLN A 233 1.14 -17.92 4.39
C GLN A 233 2.60 -17.93 3.90
N THR A 234 3.58 -18.10 4.78
CA THR A 234 5.00 -18.24 4.40
C THR A 234 5.50 -19.65 4.79
N SER A 235 6.79 -19.93 4.62
CA SER A 235 7.45 -21.14 5.14
C SER A 235 7.78 -21.06 6.64
N PHE A 236 7.52 -19.91 7.28
CA PHE A 236 7.72 -19.65 8.70
C PHE A 236 6.46 -19.09 9.37
N ASP A 237 6.52 -18.75 10.65
CA ASP A 237 5.39 -18.20 11.40
C ASP A 237 5.43 -16.66 11.40
N CYS A 238 4.52 -16.03 10.65
CA CYS A 238 4.41 -14.58 10.58
C CYS A 238 4.02 -13.91 11.91
N SER A 239 3.41 -14.63 12.86
CA SER A 239 3.15 -14.07 14.20
C SER A 239 4.46 -13.86 14.98
N ALA A 240 5.49 -14.67 14.68
CA ALA A 240 6.81 -14.67 15.28
C ALA A 240 7.84 -13.80 14.55
N ALA A 241 7.50 -13.17 13.42
CA ALA A 241 8.38 -12.29 12.66
C ALA A 241 9.00 -11.17 13.53
N ARG A 242 10.32 -10.98 13.41
CA ARG A 242 11.14 -10.06 14.22
C ARG A 242 12.01 -9.14 13.38
N THR A 243 12.48 -9.59 12.22
CA THR A 243 13.31 -8.79 11.30
C THR A 243 12.44 -7.99 10.33
N LEU A 244 12.99 -6.93 9.74
CA LEU A 244 12.33 -6.21 8.65
C LEU A 244 12.05 -7.18 7.49
N THR A 245 13.04 -7.98 7.10
CA THR A 245 12.92 -8.99 6.04
C THR A 245 11.78 -9.97 6.28
N GLU A 246 11.64 -10.54 7.47
CA GLU A 246 10.50 -11.40 7.82
C GLU A 246 9.16 -10.66 7.72
N TYR A 247 9.12 -9.39 8.13
CA TYR A 247 7.93 -8.55 7.98
C TYR A 247 7.54 -8.34 6.50
N LEU A 248 8.52 -8.01 5.64
CA LEU A 248 8.31 -7.85 4.20
C LEU A 248 7.72 -9.11 3.58
N ILE A 249 8.30 -10.27 3.89
CA ILE A 249 7.85 -11.57 3.34
C ILE A 249 6.44 -11.92 3.83
N CYS A 250 6.07 -11.55 5.06
CA CYS A 250 4.74 -11.83 5.61
C CYS A 250 3.63 -10.93 5.06
N HIS A 251 3.97 -9.73 4.59
CA HIS A 251 3.03 -8.71 4.14
C HIS A 251 3.15 -8.38 2.65
N ASP A 252 3.75 -9.26 1.85
CA ASP A 252 3.81 -9.15 0.39
C ASP A 252 3.42 -10.49 -0.24
N PRO A 253 2.44 -10.54 -1.16
CA PRO A 253 1.94 -11.80 -1.70
C PRO A 253 2.97 -12.52 -2.59
N ASP A 254 3.81 -11.77 -3.32
CA ASP A 254 4.85 -12.32 -4.21
C ASP A 254 6.03 -12.88 -3.41
N LEU A 255 6.46 -12.15 -2.37
CA LEU A 255 7.52 -12.60 -1.47
C LEU A 255 7.05 -13.81 -0.66
N ALA A 256 5.82 -13.81 -0.15
CA ALA A 256 5.24 -14.95 0.55
C ALA A 256 5.13 -16.19 -0.37
N ALA A 257 4.74 -16.00 -1.64
CA ALA A 257 4.72 -17.07 -2.63
C ALA A 257 6.13 -17.61 -2.91
N SER A 258 7.10 -16.72 -3.10
CA SER A 258 8.52 -17.06 -3.33
C SER A 258 9.15 -17.78 -2.14
N ASP A 259 8.73 -17.45 -0.91
CA ASP A 259 9.20 -18.10 0.32
C ASP A 259 8.67 -19.53 0.47
N ARG A 260 7.37 -19.76 0.19
CA ARG A 260 6.79 -21.11 0.14
C ARG A 260 7.47 -21.97 -0.93
N GLU A 261 7.59 -21.45 -2.14
CA GLU A 261 8.25 -22.13 -3.27
C GLU A 261 9.71 -22.48 -2.96
N LEU A 262 10.47 -21.55 -2.35
CA LEU A 262 11.83 -21.82 -1.93
C LEU A 262 11.89 -22.90 -0.83
N GLY A 263 10.92 -22.94 0.07
CA GLY A 263 10.77 -23.98 1.08
C GLY A 263 10.65 -25.38 0.47
N ASP A 264 9.83 -25.54 -0.57
CA ASP A 264 9.66 -26.81 -1.28
C ASP A 264 10.93 -27.23 -2.02
N ILE A 265 11.56 -26.31 -2.77
CA ILE A 265 12.83 -26.55 -3.47
C ILE A 265 13.95 -26.89 -2.46
N TYR A 266 13.97 -26.25 -1.29
CA TYR A 266 14.92 -26.55 -0.21
C TYR A 266 14.78 -27.99 0.30
N GLN A 267 13.56 -28.53 0.47
CA GLN A 267 13.42 -29.93 0.88
C GLN A 267 13.93 -30.89 -0.20
N GLN A 268 13.64 -30.62 -1.48
CA GLN A 268 14.14 -31.43 -2.60
C GLN A 268 15.67 -31.41 -2.65
N ALA A 269 16.28 -30.23 -2.59
CA ALA A 269 17.73 -30.05 -2.57
C ALA A 269 18.38 -30.71 -1.34
N LYS A 270 17.75 -30.62 -0.17
CA LYS A 270 18.20 -31.26 1.07
C LYS A 270 18.19 -32.78 0.97
N VAL A 271 17.20 -33.38 0.29
CA VAL A 271 17.15 -34.83 0.04
C VAL A 271 18.22 -35.24 -0.96
N ALA A 272 18.36 -34.53 -2.07
CA ALA A 272 19.30 -34.85 -3.15
C ALA A 272 20.79 -34.62 -2.80
N ALA A 273 21.12 -33.61 -2.00
CA ALA A 273 22.50 -33.20 -1.75
C ALA A 273 23.38 -34.34 -1.19
N THR A 274 24.50 -34.64 -1.85
CA THR A 274 25.42 -35.71 -1.46
C THR A 274 26.15 -35.37 -0.16
N ASN A 275 26.55 -34.11 0.03
CA ASN A 275 27.19 -33.61 1.25
C ASN A 275 26.20 -32.73 2.05
N LYS A 276 25.59 -33.31 3.09
CA LYS A 276 24.57 -32.63 3.93
C LYS A 276 25.13 -31.45 4.72
N ASP A 277 26.36 -31.55 5.21
CA ASP A 277 26.99 -30.49 6.02
C ASP A 277 27.36 -29.27 5.17
N ALA A 278 27.95 -29.50 3.99
CA ALA A 278 28.25 -28.44 3.04
C ALA A 278 26.97 -27.79 2.49
N PHE A 279 25.91 -28.57 2.27
CA PHE A 279 24.58 -28.04 1.93
C PHE A 279 24.04 -27.12 3.05
N ALA A 280 24.05 -27.59 4.30
CA ALA A 280 23.59 -26.80 5.44
C ALA A 280 24.41 -25.53 5.66
N ALA A 281 25.73 -25.58 5.43
CA ALA A 281 26.62 -24.42 5.47
C ALA A 281 26.29 -23.41 4.35
N ARG A 282 26.08 -23.88 3.11
CA ARG A 282 25.68 -23.03 1.97
C ARG A 282 24.35 -22.33 2.23
N VAL A 283 23.32 -23.06 2.65
CA VAL A 283 21.99 -22.48 2.90
C VAL A 283 22.05 -21.49 4.05
N ARG A 284 22.74 -21.80 5.16
CA ARG A 284 22.93 -20.85 6.27
C ARG A 284 23.68 -19.59 5.83
N LYS A 285 24.69 -19.70 4.97
CA LYS A 285 25.39 -18.53 4.41
C LYS A 285 24.45 -17.64 3.61
N GLN A 286 23.58 -18.23 2.79
CA GLN A 286 22.63 -17.49 1.95
C GLN A 286 21.48 -16.86 2.74
N TRP A 287 20.96 -17.55 3.77
CA TRP A 287 20.03 -16.95 4.74
C TRP A 287 20.68 -15.76 5.45
N ASN A 288 21.89 -15.94 6.00
CA ASN A 288 22.60 -14.86 6.70
C ASN A 288 22.93 -13.66 5.79
N TYR A 289 23.06 -13.87 4.47
CA TYR A 289 23.17 -12.79 3.50
C TYR A 289 21.83 -12.06 3.31
N ARG A 290 20.71 -12.80 3.15
CA ARG A 290 19.36 -12.23 3.04
C ARG A 290 19.07 -11.25 4.18
N GLU A 291 19.18 -11.70 5.43
CA GLU A 291 18.86 -10.86 6.61
C GLU A 291 19.76 -9.64 6.73
N LYS A 292 21.03 -9.73 6.32
CA LYS A 292 22.02 -8.64 6.48
C LYS A 292 22.08 -7.66 5.32
N THR A 293 21.54 -8.01 4.15
CA THR A 293 21.75 -7.24 2.92
C THR A 293 20.44 -6.81 2.27
N CYS A 294 19.40 -7.64 2.31
CA CYS A 294 18.11 -7.25 1.76
C CYS A 294 17.26 -6.48 2.77
N HIS A 295 16.74 -5.35 2.29
CA HIS A 295 16.02 -4.36 3.09
C HIS A 295 14.79 -3.82 2.36
N ASP A 296 14.51 -4.30 1.14
CA ASP A 296 13.45 -3.88 0.24
C ASP A 296 12.92 -5.09 -0.57
N LYS A 297 11.78 -4.91 -1.26
CA LYS A 297 11.15 -5.96 -2.08
C LYS A 297 12.09 -6.38 -3.20
N GLU A 298 12.75 -5.43 -3.84
CA GLU A 298 13.61 -5.61 -5.00
C GLU A 298 14.82 -6.52 -4.70
N CYS A 299 15.51 -6.31 -3.59
CA CYS A 299 16.59 -7.22 -3.16
C CYS A 299 16.06 -8.60 -2.82
N LEU A 300 14.92 -8.69 -2.11
CA LEU A 300 14.34 -9.99 -1.75
C LEU A 300 13.91 -10.78 -2.99
N VAL A 301 13.26 -10.16 -3.98
CA VAL A 301 12.92 -10.79 -5.27
C VAL A 301 14.17 -11.31 -5.98
N ALA A 302 15.22 -10.49 -6.07
CA ALA A 302 16.49 -10.89 -6.69
C ALA A 302 17.17 -12.06 -5.94
N TRP A 303 17.15 -12.03 -4.60
CA TRP A 303 17.69 -13.09 -3.76
C TRP A 303 16.90 -14.40 -3.89
N TYR A 304 15.57 -14.35 -3.86
CA TYR A 304 14.71 -15.52 -4.06
C TYR A 304 14.93 -16.13 -5.44
N ALA A 305 15.04 -15.34 -6.50
CA ALA A 305 15.33 -15.83 -7.85
C ALA A 305 16.67 -16.58 -7.91
N TYR A 306 17.75 -15.96 -7.40
CA TYR A 306 19.09 -16.58 -7.33
C TYR A 306 19.08 -17.87 -6.51
N GLN A 307 18.47 -17.85 -5.33
CA GLN A 307 18.52 -18.98 -4.40
C GLN A 307 17.63 -20.14 -4.88
N LYS A 308 16.49 -19.86 -5.54
CA LYS A 308 15.67 -20.89 -6.19
C LYS A 308 16.41 -21.61 -7.31
N ASP A 309 17.11 -20.89 -8.19
CA ASP A 309 17.93 -21.49 -9.25
C ASP A 309 19.06 -22.36 -8.65
N ALA A 310 19.82 -21.82 -7.70
CA ALA A 310 20.91 -22.53 -7.05
C ALA A 310 20.44 -23.81 -6.33
N LEU A 311 19.32 -23.76 -5.60
CA LEU A 311 18.78 -24.96 -4.94
C LEU A 311 18.17 -25.95 -5.93
N THR A 312 17.57 -25.50 -7.03
CA THR A 312 17.05 -26.37 -8.10
C THR A 312 18.17 -27.17 -8.75
N LYS A 313 19.31 -26.54 -9.06
CA LYS A 313 20.49 -27.24 -9.58
C LYS A 313 21.05 -28.27 -8.59
N ILE A 314 21.04 -27.97 -7.28
CA ILE A 314 21.44 -28.93 -6.23
C ILE A 314 20.43 -30.09 -6.14
N ALA A 315 19.13 -29.83 -6.27
CA ALA A 315 18.09 -30.85 -6.27
C ALA A 315 18.22 -31.82 -7.46
N GLN A 316 18.70 -31.34 -8.61
CA GLN A 316 18.90 -32.14 -9.82
C GLN A 316 20.21 -32.93 -9.83
N THR A 317 21.30 -32.37 -9.29
CA THR A 317 22.66 -32.93 -9.42
C THR A 317 23.21 -33.58 -8.14
N GLY A 318 22.70 -33.19 -6.97
CA GLY A 318 23.26 -33.56 -5.67
C GLY A 318 24.59 -32.87 -5.32
N ASP A 319 25.18 -32.06 -6.21
CA ASP A 319 26.40 -31.30 -5.94
C ASP A 319 26.08 -29.90 -5.38
N VAL A 320 26.60 -29.64 -4.19
CA VAL A 320 26.43 -28.37 -3.44
C VAL A 320 27.21 -27.19 -4.02
N ASN A 321 28.16 -27.46 -4.93
CA ASN A 321 29.06 -26.47 -5.54
C ASN A 321 28.63 -26.03 -6.95
N VAL A 322 27.54 -26.61 -7.48
CA VAL A 322 26.98 -26.21 -8.77
C VAL A 322 26.65 -24.70 -8.78
N GLN A 323 26.86 -24.08 -9.95
CA GLN A 323 26.66 -22.65 -10.22
C GLN A 323 25.50 -22.44 -11.19
#